data_AF-A0A6G0YVQ8-F1
#
_entry.id   AF-A0A6G0YVQ8-F1
#
_cell.length_a   1.000
_cell.length_b   1.000
_cell.length_c   1.000
_cell.angle_alpha   90.00
_cell.angle_beta   90.00
_cell.angle_gamma   90.00
#
_symmetry.space_group_name_H-M   'P 1'
#
loop_
_entity.id
_entity.type
_entity.pdbx_description
1 polymer ?
#
loop_
_entity_poly.entity_id
_entity_poly.type
_entity_poly.pdbx_seq_one_letter_code
_entity_poly.pdbx_strand_id
1 'polypeptide(L)'
;GKLCMKNVKTSGNTTNLKTHVMIPMQHHKKVLLDNVDDPTVSNIENTAETDKEATKLALNERLETNSQDEPPIKKRNIQVSIDPAFHSVQSFSEGEIKYAKLSNALLFMLVKDGLPLSITEKQGFKEYCKIATPHFKLPSTICRMLGHKYEIIENALKKVLSSRAYITLITDVWTDTMNSKSYLGVTVHFINNKEIMSGMLDVYPLSERHTADYLAEMLMEVQNKWNITSSKVVCVVSDGAPNIVKAINDTYGDHKHFYCFAHVLNLIPQKAISNIPTLVSLLTKIKQIVTFFTHSVVACDKPISLQLQDGTDKESILKLKQEVLTRWNSTFYMLERFKLLAFKISMVLPDLSLITERNKDDGNDLWSYHKQVTSNHSNGIASIASSNSNMELELRQYLDLPLVNIDENVLEVWETF
;
A
#
# COMPACT_ATOMS: atom_id res chain seq x y z
N GLY A 1 10.41 -44.78 -28.51
CA GLY A 1 11.75 -45.32 -28.23
C GLY A 1 11.64 -46.49 -27.26
N LYS A 2 12.73 -47.23 -27.00
CA LYS A 2 12.74 -48.29 -25.97
C LYS A 2 13.04 -47.72 -24.59
N LEU A 3 12.30 -48.19 -23.59
CA LEU A 3 12.63 -48.12 -22.16
C LEU A 3 12.19 -49.44 -21.53
N CYS A 4 13.03 -50.03 -20.69
CA CYS A 4 12.72 -51.20 -19.84
C CYS A 4 11.95 -52.38 -20.50
N MET A 5 12.46 -52.87 -21.65
CA MET A 5 12.20 -54.23 -22.18
C MET A 5 10.73 -54.66 -22.43
N LYS A 6 9.78 -53.73 -22.56
CA LYS A 6 8.46 -54.01 -23.17
C LYS A 6 8.20 -53.11 -24.39
N ASN A 7 7.72 -53.70 -25.47
CA ASN A 7 7.29 -52.97 -26.67
C ASN A 7 5.86 -52.44 -26.46
N VAL A 8 5.69 -51.12 -26.47
CA VAL A 8 4.37 -50.46 -26.43
C VAL A 8 4.14 -49.74 -27.76
N LYS A 9 3.00 -49.99 -28.41
CA LYS A 9 2.59 -49.24 -29.61
C LYS A 9 2.10 -47.85 -29.20
N THR A 10 2.55 -46.81 -29.89
CA THR A 10 2.06 -45.43 -29.73
C THR A 10 1.04 -45.09 -30.82
N SER A 11 -0.22 -44.90 -30.45
CA SER A 11 -1.29 -44.49 -31.36
C SER A 11 -2.38 -43.71 -30.60
N GLY A 12 -2.68 -42.49 -31.03
CA GLY A 12 -3.74 -41.65 -30.45
C GLY A 12 -3.23 -40.42 -29.68
N ASN A 13 -3.95 -39.30 -29.85
CA ASN A 13 -3.68 -37.96 -29.29
C ASN A 13 -3.26 -37.93 -27.81
N THR A 14 -2.29 -37.07 -27.47
CA THR A 14 -1.80 -36.87 -26.08
C THR A 14 -1.96 -35.43 -25.59
N THR A 15 -3.21 -34.98 -25.40
CA THR A 15 -3.53 -33.62 -24.93
C THR A 15 -4.28 -33.61 -23.60
N ASN A 16 -3.73 -34.25 -22.55
CA ASN A 16 -4.10 -33.94 -21.14
C ASN A 16 -3.17 -34.54 -20.05
N LEU A 17 -2.07 -35.22 -20.38
CA LEU A 17 -1.23 -35.89 -19.38
C LEU A 17 -0.56 -34.91 -18.38
N LYS A 18 -0.23 -33.68 -18.82
CA LYS A 18 0.32 -32.63 -17.94
C LYS A 18 -0.67 -32.21 -16.85
N THR A 19 -1.97 -32.17 -17.17
CA THR A 19 -3.04 -31.75 -16.27
C THR A 19 -3.25 -32.75 -15.13
N HIS A 20 -3.14 -34.05 -15.43
CA HIS A 20 -3.40 -35.12 -14.46
C HIS A 20 -2.27 -35.34 -13.44
N VAL A 21 -1.09 -34.75 -13.66
CA VAL A 21 0.07 -34.79 -12.74
C VAL A 21 0.07 -33.59 -11.78
N MET A 22 -0.69 -32.53 -12.10
CA MET A 22 -0.67 -31.24 -11.36
C MET A 22 -1.80 -31.10 -10.32
N ILE A 23 -2.59 -32.15 -10.07
CA ILE A 23 -3.70 -32.15 -9.10
C ILE A 23 -3.37 -33.09 -7.94
N PRO A 24 -3.21 -32.58 -6.69
CA PRO A 24 -3.05 -33.44 -5.52
C PRO A 24 -4.34 -34.20 -5.20
N MET A 25 -4.33 -35.53 -5.36
CA MET A 25 -5.46 -36.38 -4.95
C MET A 25 -5.50 -36.49 -3.41
N GLN A 26 -6.49 -35.86 -2.78
CA GLN A 26 -6.68 -35.86 -1.31
C GLN A 26 -7.18 -37.20 -0.72
N HIS A 27 -7.15 -38.30 -1.47
CA HIS A 27 -7.72 -39.59 -1.09
C HIS A 27 -6.74 -40.77 -1.21
N HIS A 28 -5.52 -40.64 -0.68
CA HIS A 28 -4.75 -41.78 -0.14
C HIS A 28 -3.78 -41.31 0.96
N LYS A 29 -4.29 -41.15 2.19
CA LYS A 29 -3.45 -41.07 3.41
C LYS A 29 -4.04 -41.91 4.56
N LYS A 30 -4.20 -43.19 4.30
CA LYS A 30 -4.39 -44.26 5.29
C LYS A 30 -3.68 -45.52 4.77
N VAL A 31 -3.17 -46.35 5.68
CA VAL A 31 -2.19 -47.44 5.42
C VAL A 31 -0.80 -46.92 5.06
N LEU A 32 0.06 -46.82 6.09
CA LEU A 32 1.50 -47.15 6.12
C LEU A 32 2.13 -46.51 7.38
N LEU A 33 1.73 -47.00 8.56
CA LEU A 33 2.45 -46.88 9.83
C LEU A 33 1.81 -47.86 10.84
N ASP A 34 1.99 -49.15 10.56
CA ASP A 34 1.68 -50.26 11.47
C ASP A 34 2.98 -51.10 11.62
N ASN A 35 3.07 -51.88 12.70
CA ASN A 35 4.19 -52.78 13.07
C ASN A 35 5.47 -52.12 13.62
N VAL A 36 5.43 -51.73 14.90
CA VAL A 36 6.44 -52.17 15.88
C VAL A 36 5.67 -52.65 17.11
N ASP A 37 5.99 -53.85 17.59
CA ASP A 37 5.28 -54.54 18.69
C ASP A 37 5.88 -54.26 20.08
N ASP A 38 5.26 -54.90 21.07
CA ASP A 38 5.63 -55.14 22.48
C ASP A 38 5.27 -54.09 23.56
N PRO A 39 4.93 -54.52 24.80
CA PRO A 39 3.90 -53.86 25.60
C PRO A 39 4.31 -53.57 27.07
N THR A 40 3.42 -52.99 27.87
CA THR A 40 3.34 -53.25 29.34
C THR A 40 2.09 -52.65 30.00
N VAL A 41 1.55 -53.33 31.03
CA VAL A 41 0.79 -52.81 32.21
C VAL A 41 -0.32 -51.77 31.91
N SER A 42 -1.58 -52.12 31.63
CA SER A 42 -2.62 -52.85 32.41
C SER A 42 -3.52 -51.97 33.32
N ASN A 43 -4.83 -52.06 33.07
CA ASN A 43 -6.00 -51.96 33.96
C ASN A 43 -6.06 -50.95 35.12
N ILE A 44 -7.18 -50.21 35.18
CA ILE A 44 -8.14 -50.22 36.31
C ILE A 44 -9.53 -49.80 35.80
N GLU A 45 -10.59 -50.29 36.45
CA GLU A 45 -12.00 -50.18 36.02
C GLU A 45 -12.85 -49.27 36.95
N ASN A 46 -14.13 -49.12 36.58
CA ASN A 46 -15.34 -49.10 37.44
C ASN A 46 -16.08 -47.79 37.83
N THR A 47 -17.37 -47.78 37.38
CA THR A 47 -18.64 -47.45 38.10
C THR A 47 -18.98 -46.06 38.65
N ALA A 48 -20.02 -45.44 38.08
CA ALA A 48 -21.30 -44.97 38.72
C ALA A 48 -22.26 -44.49 37.58
N GLU A 49 -23.61 -44.56 37.56
CA GLU A 49 -24.70 -44.46 38.56
C GLU A 49 -24.93 -43.03 39.12
N THR A 50 -26.14 -42.42 39.17
CA THR A 50 -27.46 -42.64 38.49
C THR A 50 -28.37 -41.39 38.66
N ASP A 51 -29.44 -41.30 37.85
CA ASP A 51 -30.78 -40.71 38.15
C ASP A 51 -31.08 -39.19 38.39
N LYS A 52 -32.23 -38.78 37.79
CA LYS A 52 -33.20 -37.70 38.17
C LYS A 52 -32.72 -36.23 38.07
N GLU A 53 -33.54 -35.21 37.84
CA GLU A 53 -35.01 -34.96 37.87
C GLU A 53 -35.35 -33.98 36.69
N ALA A 54 -36.46 -33.98 35.92
CA ALA A 54 -37.90 -33.93 36.21
C ALA A 54 -38.32 -32.68 37.04
N THR A 55 -39.34 -31.85 36.73
CA THR A 55 -40.42 -31.91 35.71
C THR A 55 -41.09 -30.54 35.49
N LYS A 56 -41.90 -30.39 34.40
CA LYS A 56 -43.03 -29.43 34.23
C LYS A 56 -42.63 -27.93 34.09
N LEU A 57 -43.35 -27.08 33.36
CA LEU A 57 -44.79 -27.00 33.11
C LEU A 57 -45.18 -27.10 31.62
N ALA A 58 -46.40 -27.55 31.34
CA ALA A 58 -47.03 -27.55 30.02
C ALA A 58 -48.37 -26.82 30.08
N LEU A 59 -48.94 -26.42 28.93
CA LEU A 59 -50.34 -26.02 28.83
C LEU A 59 -50.99 -26.53 27.52
N ASN A 60 -51.81 -27.58 27.67
CA ASN A 60 -53.05 -27.95 26.98
C ASN A 60 -53.16 -27.67 25.45
N GLU A 61 -53.29 -28.66 24.56
CA GLU A 61 -54.33 -29.72 24.41
C GLU A 61 -55.71 -29.25 23.90
N ARG A 62 -56.33 -30.18 23.12
CA ARG A 62 -57.73 -30.28 22.63
C ARG A 62 -58.01 -29.64 21.25
N LEU A 63 -58.71 -30.31 20.31
CA LEU A 63 -59.38 -31.64 20.32
C LEU A 63 -58.93 -32.56 19.17
N GLU A 64 -59.18 -33.86 19.35
CA GLU A 64 -59.10 -34.92 18.32
C GLU A 64 -60.40 -35.04 17.51
N THR A 65 -60.35 -35.66 16.32
CA THR A 65 -61.36 -36.64 15.85
C THR A 65 -60.85 -37.47 14.66
N ASN A 66 -61.15 -38.77 14.70
CA ASN A 66 -61.25 -39.75 13.61
C ASN A 66 -60.06 -40.05 12.67
N SER A 67 -59.59 -41.28 12.84
CA SER A 67 -58.76 -42.13 11.97
C SER A 67 -59.21 -42.25 10.52
N GLN A 68 -58.25 -42.39 9.59
CA GLN A 68 -57.99 -43.65 8.86
C GLN A 68 -56.65 -43.61 8.10
N ASP A 69 -56.16 -44.77 7.65
CA ASP A 69 -54.81 -44.93 7.07
C ASP A 69 -54.67 -44.43 5.62
N GLU A 70 -53.68 -43.56 5.38
CA GLU A 70 -53.07 -43.36 4.06
C GLU A 70 -51.53 -43.22 4.17
N PRO A 71 -50.76 -43.67 3.16
CA PRO A 71 -49.29 -43.62 3.20
C PRO A 71 -48.75 -42.19 3.02
N PRO A 72 -47.55 -41.88 3.56
CA PRO A 72 -47.01 -40.52 3.57
C PRO A 72 -46.72 -40.01 2.15
N ILE A 73 -47.47 -38.98 1.74
CA ILE A 73 -47.26 -38.24 0.49
C ILE A 73 -45.84 -37.67 0.48
N LYS A 74 -44.98 -38.17 -0.41
CA LYS A 74 -43.65 -37.62 -0.64
C LYS A 74 -43.77 -36.15 -1.03
N LYS A 75 -43.30 -35.24 -0.17
CA LYS A 75 -43.09 -33.83 -0.53
C LYS A 75 -42.21 -33.80 -1.78
N ARG A 76 -42.79 -33.40 -2.91
CA ARG A 76 -42.03 -33.16 -4.14
C ARG A 76 -41.12 -31.97 -3.87
N ASN A 77 -39.81 -32.18 -3.93
CA ASN A 77 -38.87 -31.06 -4.05
C ASN A 77 -39.17 -30.39 -5.40
N ILE A 78 -39.89 -29.27 -5.36
CA ILE A 78 -40.19 -28.47 -6.54
C ILE A 78 -38.85 -27.86 -6.98
N GLN A 79 -38.31 -28.38 -8.07
CA GLN A 79 -37.14 -27.77 -8.71
C GLN A 79 -37.55 -26.38 -9.18
N VAL A 80 -36.96 -25.36 -8.57
CA VAL A 80 -37.19 -23.95 -8.92
C VAL A 80 -36.77 -23.75 -10.38
N SER A 81 -37.59 -23.03 -11.15
CA SER A 81 -37.25 -22.72 -12.54
C SER A 81 -35.95 -21.91 -12.61
N ILE A 82 -35.22 -22.06 -13.72
CA ILE A 82 -33.95 -21.39 -13.97
C ILE A 82 -34.06 -19.87 -13.79
N ASP A 83 -35.14 -19.24 -14.27
CA ASP A 83 -35.31 -17.79 -14.19
C ASP A 83 -35.40 -17.25 -12.74
N PRO A 84 -36.34 -17.71 -11.88
CA PRO A 84 -36.35 -17.30 -10.47
C PRO A 84 -35.09 -17.71 -9.69
N ALA A 85 -34.40 -18.78 -10.10
CA ALA A 85 -33.09 -19.10 -9.52
C ALA A 85 -32.05 -18.01 -9.82
N PHE A 86 -31.94 -17.55 -11.07
CA PHE A 86 -31.05 -16.43 -11.43
C PHE A 86 -31.46 -15.09 -10.83
N HIS A 87 -32.75 -14.80 -10.69
CA HIS A 87 -33.24 -13.60 -9.99
C HIS A 87 -33.00 -13.64 -8.47
N SER A 88 -32.70 -14.82 -7.90
CA SER A 88 -32.40 -14.99 -6.48
C SER A 88 -30.91 -14.88 -6.11
N VAL A 89 -30.01 -14.68 -7.09
CA VAL A 89 -28.56 -14.59 -6.84
C VAL A 89 -28.19 -13.24 -6.20
N GLN A 90 -28.20 -13.22 -4.88
CA GLN A 90 -27.86 -12.06 -4.06
C GLN A 90 -26.40 -11.59 -4.27
N SER A 91 -26.07 -10.39 -3.81
CA SER A 91 -24.69 -9.96 -3.64
C SER A 91 -23.99 -10.82 -2.59
N PHE A 92 -22.70 -11.14 -2.78
CA PHE A 92 -21.91 -11.87 -1.80
C PHE A 92 -21.95 -11.15 -0.44
N SER A 93 -22.38 -11.86 0.59
CA SER A 93 -22.53 -11.35 1.95
C SER A 93 -21.17 -11.10 2.61
N GLU A 94 -21.14 -10.16 3.57
CA GLU A 94 -19.96 -9.77 4.35
C GLU A 94 -19.58 -10.89 5.36
N GLY A 95 -19.04 -11.97 4.82
CA GLY A 95 -18.74 -13.23 5.49
C GLY A 95 -18.46 -14.40 4.53
N GLU A 96 -18.87 -14.29 3.26
CA GLU A 96 -18.55 -15.30 2.24
C GLU A 96 -17.06 -15.30 1.87
N ILE A 97 -16.48 -16.49 1.69
CA ILE A 97 -15.08 -16.70 1.25
C ILE A 97 -14.77 -15.91 -0.04
N LYS A 98 -15.75 -15.79 -0.96
CA LYS A 98 -15.58 -15.04 -2.21
C LYS A 98 -15.62 -13.53 -2.00
N TYR A 99 -16.38 -13.03 -1.03
CA TYR A 99 -16.32 -11.62 -0.61
C TYR A 99 -14.94 -11.30 -0.01
N ALA A 100 -14.49 -12.11 0.96
CA ALA A 100 -13.21 -11.92 1.64
C ALA A 100 -12.03 -11.90 0.66
N LYS A 101 -11.99 -12.84 -0.30
CA LYS A 101 -10.95 -12.87 -1.34
C LYS A 101 -10.97 -11.64 -2.26
N LEU A 102 -12.14 -11.17 -2.68
CA LEU A 102 -12.23 -9.97 -3.52
C LEU A 102 -11.86 -8.69 -2.75
N SER A 103 -12.22 -8.57 -1.48
CA SER A 103 -11.82 -7.45 -0.63
C SER A 103 -10.32 -7.47 -0.29
N ASN A 104 -9.71 -8.65 -0.11
CA ASN A 104 -8.26 -8.80 0.05
C ASN A 104 -7.51 -8.46 -1.24
N ALA A 105 -7.95 -8.96 -2.40
CA ALA A 105 -7.34 -8.64 -3.70
C ALA A 105 -7.47 -7.15 -4.05
N LEU A 106 -8.60 -6.53 -3.69
CA LEU A 106 -8.76 -5.08 -3.76
C LEU A 106 -7.74 -4.36 -2.86
N LEU A 107 -7.66 -4.70 -1.57
CA LEU A 107 -6.70 -4.11 -0.63
C LEU A 107 -5.24 -4.30 -1.07
N PHE A 108 -4.90 -5.48 -1.63
CA PHE A 108 -3.62 -5.76 -2.26
C PHE A 108 -3.31 -4.74 -3.35
N MET A 109 -4.23 -4.54 -4.30
CA MET A 109 -4.07 -3.59 -5.41
C MET A 109 -3.87 -2.16 -4.89
N LEU A 110 -4.65 -1.73 -3.88
CA LEU A 110 -4.51 -0.38 -3.32
C LEU A 110 -3.13 -0.12 -2.73
N VAL A 111 -2.60 -1.09 -1.97
CA VAL A 111 -1.29 -0.97 -1.30
C VAL A 111 -0.13 -1.17 -2.26
N LYS A 112 -0.20 -2.18 -3.16
CA LYS A 112 0.87 -2.53 -4.10
C LYS A 112 1.07 -1.46 -5.17
N ASP A 113 -0.02 -0.90 -5.68
CA ASP A 113 -0.01 0.08 -6.78
C ASP A 113 -0.11 1.54 -6.30
N GLY A 114 -0.14 1.77 -4.98
CA GLY A 114 -0.16 3.11 -4.37
C GLY A 114 -1.44 3.91 -4.64
N LEU A 115 -2.58 3.24 -4.83
CA LEU A 115 -3.83 3.87 -5.23
C LEU A 115 -4.55 4.54 -4.05
N PRO A 116 -5.25 5.68 -4.26
CA PRO A 116 -6.01 6.33 -3.20
C PRO A 116 -7.09 5.40 -2.63
N LEU A 117 -7.14 5.25 -1.29
CA LEU A 117 -8.15 4.42 -0.61
C LEU A 117 -9.59 4.82 -0.97
N SER A 118 -9.81 6.09 -1.30
CA SER A 118 -11.08 6.63 -1.78
C SER A 118 -11.50 6.16 -3.18
N ILE A 119 -10.76 5.28 -3.85
CA ILE A 119 -11.13 4.72 -5.17
C ILE A 119 -12.47 3.94 -5.09
N THR A 120 -12.75 3.27 -3.96
CA THR A 120 -14.02 2.57 -3.70
C THR A 120 -15.24 3.49 -3.74
N GLU A 121 -15.04 4.79 -3.55
CA GLU A 121 -16.09 5.81 -3.63
C GLU A 121 -16.37 6.29 -5.06
N LYS A 122 -15.40 6.18 -5.98
CA LYS A 122 -15.46 6.88 -7.28
C LYS A 122 -16.39 6.16 -8.25
N GLN A 123 -17.24 6.91 -8.94
CA GLN A 123 -18.32 6.34 -9.73
C GLN A 123 -17.82 5.43 -10.87
N GLY A 124 -16.75 5.81 -11.58
CA GLY A 124 -16.18 4.97 -12.65
C GLY A 124 -15.69 3.61 -12.16
N PHE A 125 -15.10 3.54 -10.96
CA PHE A 125 -14.68 2.27 -10.36
C PHE A 125 -15.87 1.44 -9.88
N LYS A 126 -16.90 2.08 -9.32
CA LYS A 126 -18.17 1.42 -8.99
C LYS A 126 -18.83 0.79 -10.21
N GLU A 127 -18.93 1.50 -11.35
CA GLU A 127 -19.50 0.93 -12.58
C GLU A 127 -18.63 -0.21 -13.15
N TYR A 128 -17.29 -0.07 -13.12
CA TYR A 128 -16.38 -1.16 -13.50
C TYR A 128 -16.61 -2.42 -12.65
N CYS A 129 -16.68 -2.29 -11.32
CA CYS A 129 -16.92 -3.41 -10.41
C CYS A 129 -18.31 -4.05 -10.60
N LYS A 130 -19.35 -3.28 -10.94
CA LYS A 130 -20.67 -3.84 -11.30
C LYS A 130 -20.62 -4.73 -12.54
N ILE A 131 -19.74 -4.44 -13.51
CA ILE A 131 -19.61 -5.22 -14.75
C ILE A 131 -18.68 -6.42 -14.54
N ALA A 132 -17.50 -6.20 -13.95
CA ALA A 132 -16.50 -7.25 -13.74
C ALA A 132 -16.88 -8.24 -12.63
N THR A 133 -17.56 -7.77 -11.58
CA THR A 133 -17.91 -8.54 -10.38
C THR A 133 -19.30 -8.14 -9.85
N PRO A 134 -20.42 -8.41 -10.57
CA PRO A 134 -21.74 -7.84 -10.26
C PRO A 134 -22.24 -8.05 -8.83
N HIS A 135 -21.88 -9.18 -8.22
CA HIS A 135 -22.30 -9.56 -6.87
C HIS A 135 -21.35 -9.05 -5.77
N PHE A 136 -20.23 -8.39 -6.11
CA PHE A 136 -19.28 -7.86 -5.14
C PHE A 136 -19.61 -6.42 -4.74
N LYS A 137 -20.12 -6.27 -3.52
CA LYS A 137 -20.34 -4.97 -2.89
C LYS A 137 -19.00 -4.41 -2.38
N LEU A 138 -18.52 -3.32 -3.00
CA LEU A 138 -17.27 -2.67 -2.59
C LEU A 138 -17.26 -2.32 -1.08
N PRO A 139 -16.18 -2.64 -0.33
CA PRO A 139 -16.10 -2.37 1.10
C PRO A 139 -15.96 -0.87 1.38
N SER A 140 -16.83 -0.34 2.24
CA SER A 140 -16.67 0.98 2.87
C SER A 140 -15.64 0.96 4.01
N THR A 141 -15.31 -0.22 4.52
CA THR A 141 -14.41 -0.46 5.66
C THR A 141 -12.93 -0.55 5.27
N ILE A 142 -12.56 -0.17 4.04
CA ILE A 142 -11.22 -0.42 3.46
C ILE A 142 -10.05 0.11 4.30
N CYS A 143 -10.21 1.27 4.96
CA CYS A 143 -9.21 1.82 5.87
C CYS A 143 -9.06 0.99 7.17
N ARG A 144 -10.15 0.39 7.65
CA ARG A 144 -10.17 -0.46 8.84
C ARG A 144 -9.56 -1.84 8.52
N MET A 145 -9.88 -2.40 7.35
CA MET A 145 -9.21 -3.58 6.80
C MET A 145 -7.69 -3.38 6.65
N LEU A 146 -7.25 -2.20 6.19
CA LEU A 146 -5.83 -1.83 6.12
C LEU A 146 -5.17 -1.83 7.50
N GLY A 147 -5.86 -1.31 8.54
CA GLY A 147 -5.40 -1.35 9.93
C GLY A 147 -5.17 -2.77 10.43
N HIS A 148 -6.19 -3.63 10.39
CA HIS A 148 -6.07 -5.05 10.77
C HIS A 148 -4.94 -5.78 10.02
N LYS A 149 -4.80 -5.53 8.72
CA LYS A 149 -3.76 -6.15 7.90
C LYS A 149 -2.37 -5.58 8.23
N TYR A 150 -2.24 -4.30 8.58
CA TYR A 150 -1.00 -3.71 9.12
C TYR A 150 -0.62 -4.36 10.45
N GLU A 151 -1.54 -4.51 11.40
CA GLU A 151 -1.26 -5.15 12.70
C GLU A 151 -0.76 -6.59 12.54
N ILE A 152 -1.31 -7.34 11.58
CA ILE A 152 -0.84 -8.70 11.26
C ILE A 152 0.61 -8.67 10.74
N ILE A 153 0.95 -7.77 9.79
CA ILE A 153 2.32 -7.63 9.29
C ILE A 153 3.26 -7.15 10.39
N GLU A 154 2.86 -6.14 11.18
CA GLU A 154 3.64 -5.56 12.27
C GLU A 154 4.03 -6.65 13.28
N ASN A 155 3.06 -7.43 13.75
CA ASN A 155 3.32 -8.53 14.68
C ASN A 155 4.22 -9.61 14.05
N ALA A 156 4.01 -9.95 12.78
CA ALA A 156 4.83 -10.92 12.06
C ALA A 156 6.28 -10.42 11.86
N LEU A 157 6.48 -9.15 11.50
CA LEU A 157 7.80 -8.55 11.36
C LEU A 157 8.50 -8.41 12.73
N LYS A 158 7.79 -8.07 13.81
CA LYS A 158 8.33 -8.13 15.18
C LYS A 158 8.84 -9.53 15.54
N LYS A 159 8.13 -10.59 15.15
CA LYS A 159 8.57 -12.00 15.34
C LYS A 159 9.82 -12.34 14.51
N VAL A 160 9.91 -11.86 13.26
CA VAL A 160 11.14 -12.01 12.46
C VAL A 160 12.31 -11.26 13.10
N LEU A 161 12.12 -10.01 13.53
CA LEU A 161 13.15 -9.18 14.16
C LEU A 161 13.57 -9.72 15.54
N SER A 162 12.69 -10.39 16.29
CA SER A 162 13.06 -11.03 17.55
C SER A 162 14.08 -12.16 17.33
N SER A 163 13.94 -12.93 16.25
CA SER A 163 14.88 -14.00 15.84
C SER A 163 16.22 -13.49 15.26
N ARG A 164 16.32 -12.22 14.82
CA ARG A 164 17.59 -11.67 14.30
C ARG A 164 18.50 -11.22 15.44
N ALA A 165 19.76 -11.65 15.42
CA ALA A 165 20.79 -11.13 16.33
C ALA A 165 21.24 -9.70 15.96
N TYR A 166 21.27 -9.39 14.67
CA TYR A 166 21.83 -8.15 14.12
C TYR A 166 20.90 -7.51 13.09
N ILE A 167 20.75 -6.19 13.15
CA ILE A 167 20.00 -5.37 12.20
C ILE A 167 20.75 -4.06 11.91
N THR A 168 20.47 -3.46 10.76
CA THR A 168 20.82 -2.07 10.42
C THR A 168 19.55 -1.26 10.37
N LEU A 169 19.60 -0.01 10.84
CA LEU A 169 18.53 0.97 10.63
C LEU A 169 18.97 1.99 9.58
N ILE A 170 18.02 2.52 8.82
CA ILE A 170 18.18 3.75 8.02
C ILE A 170 17.09 4.71 8.50
N THR A 171 17.46 5.97 8.69
CA THR A 171 16.52 7.02 9.09
C THR A 171 16.71 8.29 8.27
N ASP A 172 15.59 8.94 7.95
CA ASP A 172 15.53 10.18 7.21
C ASP A 172 14.56 11.14 7.90
N VAL A 173 14.87 12.43 7.89
CA VAL A 173 14.07 13.50 8.50
C VAL A 173 13.76 14.54 7.44
N TRP A 174 12.53 14.51 6.92
CA TRP A 174 12.08 15.46 5.89
C TRP A 174 10.94 16.34 6.40
N THR A 175 10.73 17.45 5.70
CA THR A 175 9.60 18.36 5.92
C THR A 175 8.79 18.49 4.64
N ASP A 176 7.52 18.11 4.71
CA ASP A 176 6.51 18.48 3.72
C ASP A 176 6.25 19.99 3.86
N THR A 177 6.82 20.75 2.92
CA THR A 177 6.71 22.21 2.86
C THR A 177 5.34 22.71 2.39
N MET A 178 4.47 21.84 1.85
CA MET A 178 3.11 22.21 1.45
C MET A 178 2.15 22.12 2.63
N ASN A 179 2.26 21.06 3.44
CA ASN A 179 1.45 20.87 4.64
C ASN A 179 2.11 21.42 5.92
N SER A 180 3.34 21.93 5.85
CA SER A 180 4.16 22.38 6.99
C SER A 180 4.29 21.30 8.09
N LYS A 181 4.50 20.05 7.68
CA LYS A 181 4.66 18.89 8.58
C LYS A 181 6.02 18.23 8.37
N SER A 182 6.67 17.88 9.46
CA SER A 182 7.91 17.11 9.43
C SER A 182 7.67 15.65 9.79
N TYR A 183 8.57 14.77 9.35
CA TYR A 183 8.46 13.34 9.56
C TYR A 183 9.83 12.70 9.84
N LEU A 184 9.84 11.68 10.69
CA LEU A 184 10.96 10.76 10.91
C LEU A 184 10.58 9.40 10.30
N GLY A 185 11.20 9.07 9.17
CA GLY A 185 11.14 7.71 8.63
C GLY A 185 12.18 6.83 9.30
N VAL A 186 11.82 5.57 9.63
CA VAL A 186 12.78 4.54 10.05
C VAL A 186 12.52 3.26 9.29
N THR A 187 13.54 2.75 8.60
CA THR A 187 13.53 1.48 7.86
C THR A 187 14.55 0.53 8.48
N VAL A 188 14.19 -0.74 8.66
CA VAL A 188 15.09 -1.80 9.11
C VAL A 188 15.60 -2.62 7.92
N HIS A 189 16.87 -2.99 7.98
CA HIS A 189 17.49 -3.95 7.07
C HIS A 189 18.12 -5.09 7.87
N PHE A 190 17.93 -6.32 7.40
CA PHE A 190 18.46 -7.52 8.05
C PHE A 190 18.66 -8.64 7.02
N ILE A 191 19.51 -9.61 7.35
CA ILE A 191 19.74 -10.76 6.47
C ILE A 191 18.74 -11.88 6.82
N ASN A 192 18.10 -12.43 5.79
CA ASN A 192 17.31 -13.67 5.88
C ASN A 192 17.71 -14.59 4.72
N ASN A 193 18.00 -15.87 4.99
CA ASN A 193 18.33 -16.86 3.95
C ASN A 193 19.44 -16.45 2.94
N LYS A 194 20.38 -15.58 3.37
CA LYS A 194 21.45 -14.91 2.59
C LYS A 194 21.02 -13.72 1.72
N GLU A 195 19.75 -13.35 1.74
CA GLU A 195 19.20 -12.17 1.06
C GLU A 195 19.06 -10.99 2.04
N ILE A 196 19.07 -9.76 1.52
CA ILE A 196 18.89 -8.54 2.32
C ILE A 196 17.40 -8.18 2.33
N MET A 197 16.74 -8.45 3.45
CA MET A 197 15.38 -8.02 3.70
C MET A 197 15.38 -6.55 4.13
N SER A 198 14.33 -5.83 3.73
CA SER A 198 14.12 -4.42 4.05
C SER A 198 12.66 -4.21 4.45
N GLY A 199 12.39 -3.41 5.48
CA GLY A 199 11.03 -3.10 5.91
C GLY A 199 10.94 -1.71 6.54
N MET A 200 9.95 -0.92 6.15
CA MET A 200 9.63 0.32 6.84
C MET A 200 9.10 -0.05 8.23
N LEU A 201 9.74 0.43 9.29
CA LEU A 201 9.22 0.31 10.65
C LEU A 201 8.12 1.35 10.85
N ASP A 202 8.40 2.61 10.50
CA ASP A 202 7.41 3.67 10.66
C ASP A 202 7.75 4.97 9.93
N VAL A 203 6.77 5.88 9.90
CA VAL A 203 6.90 7.28 9.48
C VAL A 203 6.20 8.17 10.51
N TYR A 204 6.91 8.52 11.58
CA TYR A 204 6.37 9.33 12.67
C TYR A 204 6.23 10.79 12.24
N PRO A 205 5.07 11.45 12.44
CA PRO A 205 4.97 12.90 12.32
C PRO A 205 5.70 13.58 13.48
N LEU A 206 6.61 14.49 13.18
CA LEU A 206 7.35 15.27 14.17
C LEU A 206 6.56 16.55 14.52
N SER A 207 6.22 16.70 15.80
CA SER A 207 5.44 17.83 16.34
C SER A 207 6.29 18.97 16.89
N GLU A 208 7.56 18.70 17.20
CA GLU A 208 8.45 19.65 17.87
C GLU A 208 9.64 20.09 16.99
N ARG A 209 10.47 20.98 17.53
CA ARG A 209 11.77 21.31 16.92
C ARG A 209 12.64 20.06 16.91
N HIS A 210 13.29 19.77 15.78
CA HIS A 210 14.15 18.59 15.62
C HIS A 210 15.49 18.76 16.38
N THR A 211 15.45 18.92 17.71
CA THR A 211 16.63 18.85 18.57
C THR A 211 17.16 17.41 18.57
N ALA A 212 18.44 17.24 18.93
CA ALA A 212 18.99 15.89 19.06
C ALA A 212 18.24 15.06 20.10
N ASP A 213 17.85 15.69 21.21
CA ASP A 213 17.26 15.00 22.35
C ASP A 213 15.83 14.52 22.04
N TYR A 214 15.03 15.32 21.32
CA TYR A 214 13.71 14.91 20.80
C TYR A 214 13.84 13.83 19.72
N LEU A 215 14.82 13.94 18.81
CA LEU A 215 15.07 12.89 17.81
C LEU A 215 15.52 11.57 18.46
N ALA A 216 16.26 11.63 19.58
CA ALA A 216 16.63 10.45 20.36
C ALA A 216 15.41 9.81 21.04
N GLU A 217 14.51 10.63 21.62
CA GLU A 217 13.23 10.17 22.16
C GLU A 217 12.39 9.44 21.11
N MET A 218 12.20 10.04 19.93
CA MET A 218 11.48 9.40 18.83
C MET A 218 12.16 8.10 18.34
N LEU A 219 13.50 8.05 18.30
CA LEU A 219 14.24 6.81 17.97
C LEU A 219 14.03 5.72 19.03
N MET A 220 14.00 6.08 20.31
CA MET A 220 13.67 5.16 21.41
C MET A 220 12.19 4.71 21.37
N GLU A 221 11.26 5.57 20.97
CA GLU A 221 9.86 5.17 20.73
C GLU A 221 9.78 4.08 19.64
N VAL A 222 10.49 4.25 18.53
CA VAL A 222 10.56 3.23 17.46
C VAL A 222 11.10 1.90 18.02
N GLN A 223 12.18 1.95 18.81
CA GLN A 223 12.74 0.76 19.44
C GLN A 223 11.74 0.05 20.36
N ASN A 224 11.03 0.80 21.19
CA ASN A 224 10.06 0.27 22.15
C ASN A 224 8.84 -0.32 21.43
N LYS A 225 8.25 0.39 20.45
CA LYS A 225 7.14 -0.12 19.63
C LYS A 225 7.51 -1.43 18.94
N TRP A 226 8.74 -1.52 18.40
CA TRP A 226 9.20 -2.65 17.60
C TRP A 226 9.94 -3.76 18.37
N ASN A 227 10.06 -3.66 19.70
CA ASN A 227 10.81 -4.58 20.56
C ASN A 227 12.29 -4.76 20.13
N ILE A 228 12.94 -3.68 19.69
CA ILE A 228 14.32 -3.67 19.19
C ILE A 228 15.27 -3.19 20.30
N THR A 229 16.07 -4.10 20.86
CA THR A 229 17.15 -3.75 21.81
C THR A 229 18.31 -3.04 21.10
N SER A 230 18.88 -1.98 21.68
CA SER A 230 19.98 -1.19 21.08
C SER A 230 21.27 -1.98 20.82
N SER A 231 21.41 -3.16 21.44
CA SER A 231 22.47 -4.14 21.20
C SER A 231 22.35 -4.84 19.84
N LYS A 232 21.14 -5.03 19.31
CA LYS A 232 20.90 -5.64 17.99
C LYS A 232 21.24 -4.71 16.83
N VAL A 233 21.08 -3.40 17.04
CA VAL A 233 21.40 -2.38 16.04
C VAL A 233 22.92 -2.31 15.89
N VAL A 234 23.44 -2.71 14.74
CA VAL A 234 24.87 -2.67 14.41
C VAL A 234 25.27 -1.28 13.91
N CYS A 235 24.43 -0.67 13.09
CA CYS A 235 24.58 0.71 12.60
C CYS A 235 23.24 1.35 12.27
N VAL A 236 23.24 2.69 12.24
CA VAL A 236 22.14 3.55 11.80
C VAL A 236 22.67 4.50 10.72
N VAL A 237 22.08 4.46 9.54
CA VAL A 237 22.43 5.35 8.43
C VAL A 237 21.49 6.56 8.42
N SER A 238 22.03 7.77 8.28
CA SER A 238 21.23 8.99 8.08
C SER A 238 21.92 9.97 7.13
N ASP A 239 21.26 11.08 6.79
CA ASP A 239 21.84 12.15 5.96
C ASP A 239 23.14 12.74 6.52
N GLY A 240 23.28 12.72 7.85
CA GLY A 240 24.42 13.25 8.58
C GLY A 240 24.21 14.64 9.20
N ALA A 241 22.96 15.14 9.27
CA ALA A 241 22.67 16.41 9.93
C ALA A 241 23.03 16.35 11.44
N PRO A 242 23.63 17.40 12.04
CA PRO A 242 24.23 17.32 13.37
C PRO A 242 23.29 16.80 14.48
N ASN A 243 22.01 17.15 14.43
CA ASN A 243 21.04 16.75 15.45
C ASN A 243 20.68 15.26 15.35
N ILE A 244 20.49 14.70 14.15
CA ILE A 244 20.23 13.26 14.00
C ILE A 244 21.49 12.43 14.26
N VAL A 245 22.69 12.96 13.99
CA VAL A 245 23.97 12.32 14.37
C VAL A 245 24.10 12.23 15.89
N LYS A 246 23.91 13.34 16.63
CA LYS A 246 23.90 13.30 18.10
C LYS A 246 22.81 12.36 18.63
N ALA A 247 21.59 12.43 18.11
CA ALA A 247 20.49 11.55 18.52
C ALA A 247 20.82 10.05 18.37
N ILE A 248 21.43 9.68 17.24
CA ILE A 248 21.88 8.30 16.98
C ILE A 248 22.99 7.90 17.95
N ASN A 249 23.96 8.77 18.22
CA ASN A 249 25.04 8.51 19.18
C ASN A 249 24.51 8.34 20.61
N ASP A 250 23.60 9.21 21.06
CA ASP A 250 22.98 9.11 22.39
C ASP A 250 22.15 7.82 22.56
N THR A 251 21.44 7.40 21.50
CA THR A 251 20.53 6.23 21.53
C THR A 251 21.24 4.89 21.33
N TYR A 252 22.29 4.86 20.49
CA TYR A 252 22.91 3.63 19.98
C TYR A 252 24.43 3.54 20.21
N GLY A 253 25.10 4.63 20.57
CA GLY A 253 26.55 4.73 20.82
C GLY A 253 27.34 5.38 19.67
N ASP A 254 28.40 6.13 20.03
CA ASP A 254 29.22 7.01 19.17
C ASP A 254 29.87 6.39 17.92
N HIS A 255 29.77 5.09 17.72
CA HIS A 255 30.40 4.35 16.62
C HIS A 255 29.39 3.65 15.70
N LYS A 256 28.09 3.95 15.86
CA LYS A 256 27.01 3.33 15.08
C LYS A 256 26.39 4.23 14.02
N HIS A 257 26.67 5.54 14.03
CA HIS A 257 26.26 6.43 12.93
C HIS A 257 27.07 6.15 11.65
N PHE A 258 26.38 6.09 10.51
CA PHE A 258 26.98 6.07 9.18
C PHE A 258 26.31 7.12 8.27
N TYR A 259 27.09 7.80 7.44
CA TYR A 259 26.57 8.74 6.46
C TYR A 259 25.90 8.02 5.27
N CYS A 260 24.73 8.53 4.86
CA CYS A 260 24.06 8.14 3.62
C CYS A 260 24.97 8.45 2.43
N PHE A 261 25.48 7.41 1.76
CA PHE A 261 26.42 7.56 0.65
C PHE A 261 25.87 8.43 -0.49
N ALA A 262 24.57 8.35 -0.77
CA ALA A 262 23.91 9.21 -1.76
C ALA A 262 23.89 10.69 -1.34
N HIS A 263 23.77 10.99 -0.04
CA HIS A 263 23.88 12.36 0.47
C HIS A 263 25.33 12.87 0.38
N VAL A 264 26.33 12.04 0.73
CA VAL A 264 27.76 12.41 0.58
C VAL A 264 28.11 12.70 -0.89
N LEU A 265 27.65 11.86 -1.83
CA LEU A 265 27.76 12.10 -3.27
C LEU A 265 27.04 13.38 -3.73
N ASN A 266 26.00 13.82 -3.01
CA ASN A 266 25.31 15.08 -3.27
C ASN A 266 26.08 16.32 -2.79
N LEU A 267 26.78 16.22 -1.65
CA LEU A 267 27.57 17.33 -1.10
C LEU A 267 28.84 17.62 -1.92
N ILE A 268 29.50 16.61 -2.49
CA ILE A 268 30.76 16.77 -3.24
C ILE A 268 30.65 17.80 -4.40
N PRO A 269 29.75 17.66 -5.39
CA PRO A 269 29.64 18.61 -6.49
C PRO A 269 29.11 19.97 -6.03
N GLN A 270 28.21 20.02 -5.04
CA GLN A 270 27.74 21.29 -4.47
C GLN A 270 28.88 22.08 -3.83
N LYS A 271 29.75 21.40 -3.06
CA LYS A 271 30.91 22.04 -2.44
C LYS A 271 31.91 22.52 -3.49
N ALA A 272 32.20 21.69 -4.50
CA ALA A 272 33.06 22.07 -5.62
C ALA A 272 32.53 23.30 -6.38
N ILE A 273 31.23 23.36 -6.66
CA ILE A 273 30.57 24.52 -7.28
C ILE A 273 30.65 25.75 -6.37
N SER A 274 30.38 25.61 -5.06
CA SER A 274 30.39 26.72 -4.10
C SER A 274 31.76 27.42 -3.99
N ASN A 275 32.84 26.69 -4.27
CA ASN A 275 34.20 27.21 -4.26
C ASN A 275 34.57 28.01 -5.53
N ILE A 276 33.65 28.15 -6.51
CA ILE A 276 33.88 28.85 -7.78
C ILE A 276 32.85 29.99 -7.94
N PRO A 277 33.12 31.21 -7.43
CA PRO A 277 32.13 32.30 -7.38
C PRO A 277 31.55 32.72 -8.74
N THR A 278 32.34 32.62 -9.82
CA THR A 278 31.90 32.90 -11.19
C THR A 278 30.86 31.90 -11.68
N LEU A 279 31.04 30.61 -11.35
CA LEU A 279 30.09 29.55 -11.66
C LEU A 279 28.82 29.68 -10.81
N VAL A 280 28.93 30.05 -9.53
CA VAL A 280 27.76 30.36 -8.67
C VAL A 280 26.95 31.52 -9.27
N SER A 281 27.60 32.61 -9.69
CA SER A 281 26.92 33.76 -10.33
C SER A 281 26.20 33.38 -11.63
N LEU A 282 26.85 32.58 -12.49
CA LEU A 282 26.25 32.04 -13.72
C LEU A 282 25.04 31.14 -13.41
N LEU A 283 25.18 30.23 -12.45
CA LEU A 283 24.13 29.31 -12.03
C LEU A 283 22.92 30.06 -11.45
N THR A 284 23.11 31.10 -10.64
CA THR A 284 21.99 31.91 -10.12
C THR A 284 21.20 32.57 -11.26
N LYS A 285 21.87 33.13 -12.27
CA LYS A 285 21.21 33.72 -13.45
C LYS A 285 20.43 32.68 -14.27
N ILE A 286 21.03 31.51 -14.49
CA ILE A 286 20.35 30.41 -15.21
C ILE A 286 19.15 29.90 -14.40
N LYS A 287 19.28 29.72 -13.09
CA LYS A 287 18.16 29.33 -12.21
C LYS A 287 17.02 30.34 -12.24
N GLN A 288 17.31 31.65 -12.21
CA GLN A 288 16.29 32.70 -12.32
C GLN A 288 15.51 32.59 -13.63
N ILE A 289 16.20 32.43 -14.77
CA ILE A 289 15.54 32.25 -16.08
C ILE A 289 14.71 30.95 -16.10
N VAL A 290 15.29 29.82 -15.69
CA VAL A 290 14.59 28.51 -15.67
C VAL A 290 13.38 28.53 -14.74
N THR A 291 13.46 29.20 -13.59
CA THR A 291 12.35 29.37 -12.64
C THR A 291 11.22 30.20 -13.27
N PHE A 292 11.54 31.30 -13.94
CA PHE A 292 10.55 32.11 -14.66
C PHE A 292 9.80 31.28 -15.73
N PHE A 293 10.54 30.50 -16.52
CA PHE A 293 9.94 29.63 -17.55
C PHE A 293 9.17 28.41 -16.99
N THR A 294 9.50 27.91 -15.80
CA THR A 294 8.80 26.75 -15.20
C THR A 294 7.57 27.16 -14.38
N HIS A 295 7.53 28.37 -13.81
CA HIS A 295 6.39 28.86 -13.03
C HIS A 295 5.34 29.64 -13.85
N SER A 296 5.64 30.06 -15.10
CA SER A 296 4.68 30.70 -16.00
C SER A 296 4.33 29.79 -17.18
N VAL A 297 3.06 29.37 -17.26
CA VAL A 297 2.54 28.54 -18.36
C VAL A 297 2.76 29.23 -19.71
N VAL A 298 2.42 30.52 -19.80
CA VAL A 298 2.59 31.33 -21.03
C VAL A 298 4.07 31.42 -21.45
N ALA A 299 4.99 31.54 -20.48
CA ALA A 299 6.42 31.52 -20.79
C ALA A 299 6.87 30.11 -21.23
N CYS A 300 6.39 29.04 -20.58
CA CYS A 300 6.73 27.65 -20.92
C CYS A 300 6.28 27.26 -22.33
N ASP A 301 5.08 27.68 -22.74
CA ASP A 301 4.47 27.26 -24.01
C ASP A 301 5.06 27.96 -25.24
N LYS A 302 5.72 29.12 -25.08
CA LYS A 302 6.31 29.86 -26.20
C LYS A 302 7.58 29.17 -26.78
N PRO A 303 8.59 28.71 -26.01
CA PRO A 303 9.67 27.85 -26.52
C PRO A 303 9.20 26.47 -27.01
N ILE A 304 8.06 25.97 -26.52
CA ILE A 304 7.42 24.76 -27.05
C ILE A 304 6.85 25.03 -28.45
N SER A 305 6.15 26.15 -28.62
CA SER A 305 5.62 26.61 -29.90
C SER A 305 6.72 26.83 -30.94
N LEU A 306 7.87 27.39 -30.54
CA LEU A 306 9.04 27.53 -31.41
C LEU A 306 9.64 26.17 -31.82
N GLN A 307 9.63 25.14 -30.96
CA GLN A 307 10.08 23.79 -31.34
C GLN A 307 9.16 23.17 -32.39
N LEU A 308 7.84 23.33 -32.24
CA LEU A 308 6.85 22.87 -33.22
C LEU A 308 6.98 23.60 -34.58
N GLN A 309 7.28 24.91 -34.56
CA GLN A 309 7.51 25.70 -35.78
C GLN A 309 8.80 25.31 -36.52
N ASP A 310 9.85 24.91 -35.79
CA ASP A 310 11.08 24.33 -36.34
C ASP A 310 10.90 22.88 -36.85
N GLY A 311 9.68 22.33 -36.81
CA GLY A 311 9.40 20.95 -37.26
C GLY A 311 9.76 19.85 -36.25
N THR A 312 9.90 20.17 -34.96
CA THR A 312 10.17 19.17 -33.92
C THR A 312 8.90 18.37 -33.61
N ASP A 313 8.97 17.03 -33.66
CA ASP A 313 7.86 16.14 -33.29
C ASP A 313 7.38 16.37 -31.86
N LYS A 314 6.07 16.17 -31.62
CA LYS A 314 5.44 16.38 -30.31
C LYS A 314 6.06 15.57 -29.18
N GLU A 315 6.54 14.37 -29.48
CA GLU A 315 7.18 13.45 -28.52
C GLU A 315 8.64 13.87 -28.21
N SER A 316 9.26 14.63 -29.11
CA SER A 316 10.65 15.12 -29.01
C SER A 316 10.78 16.50 -28.34
N ILE A 317 9.66 17.14 -27.96
CA ILE A 317 9.63 18.48 -27.36
C ILE A 317 10.42 18.53 -26.04
N LEU A 318 11.43 19.40 -25.98
CA LEU A 318 12.22 19.61 -24.78
C LEU A 318 11.63 20.76 -23.95
N LYS A 319 11.20 20.45 -22.72
CA LYS A 319 10.92 21.44 -21.66
C LYS A 319 12.19 21.73 -20.84
N LEU A 320 12.25 22.88 -20.18
CA LEU A 320 13.34 23.19 -19.24
C LEU A 320 13.29 22.30 -17.99
N LYS A 321 14.45 22.12 -17.35
CA LYS A 321 14.62 21.32 -16.12
C LYS A 321 15.07 22.23 -14.98
N GLN A 322 14.26 22.37 -13.93
CA GLN A 322 14.65 23.04 -12.69
C GLN A 322 15.73 22.21 -11.95
N GLU A 323 16.64 22.88 -11.25
CA GLU A 323 17.57 22.22 -10.32
C GLU A 323 16.83 21.68 -9.09
N VAL A 324 17.31 20.57 -8.53
CA VAL A 324 16.82 19.96 -7.29
C VAL A 324 18.01 19.74 -6.36
N LEU A 325 18.15 20.56 -5.31
CA LEU A 325 19.33 20.57 -4.42
C LEU A 325 19.61 19.23 -3.70
N THR A 326 18.63 18.33 -3.61
CA THR A 326 18.80 16.97 -3.09
C THR A 326 19.31 15.96 -4.14
N ARG A 327 19.61 16.41 -5.37
CA ARG A 327 20.03 15.56 -6.50
C ARG A 327 21.23 16.17 -7.25
N TRP A 328 22.41 15.62 -6.99
CA TRP A 328 23.71 15.98 -7.57
C TRP A 328 23.74 16.27 -9.08
N ASN A 329 23.08 15.43 -9.88
CA ASN A 329 23.04 15.54 -11.33
C ASN A 329 22.04 16.59 -11.86
N SER A 330 21.18 17.18 -11.01
CA SER A 330 20.15 18.13 -11.45
C SER A 330 20.74 19.44 -11.99
N THR A 331 21.80 19.97 -11.37
CA THR A 331 22.51 21.17 -11.85
C THR A 331 23.11 20.94 -13.24
N PHE A 332 23.69 19.75 -13.48
CA PHE A 332 24.20 19.36 -14.79
C PHE A 332 23.07 19.30 -15.82
N TYR A 333 21.96 18.60 -15.53
CA TYR A 333 20.84 18.49 -16.46
C TYR A 333 20.11 19.83 -16.71
N MET A 334 20.10 20.74 -15.74
CA MET A 334 19.62 22.12 -15.94
C MET A 334 20.53 22.86 -16.94
N LEU A 335 21.85 22.82 -16.75
CA LEU A 335 22.82 23.46 -17.66
C LEU A 335 22.76 22.88 -19.08
N GLU A 336 22.73 21.55 -19.21
CA GLU A 336 22.58 20.82 -20.47
C GLU A 336 21.30 21.23 -21.20
N ARG A 337 20.15 21.18 -20.52
CA ARG A 337 18.86 21.52 -21.10
C ARG A 337 18.75 23.02 -21.44
N PHE A 338 19.31 23.89 -20.61
CA PHE A 338 19.40 25.32 -20.87
C PHE A 338 20.25 25.60 -22.12
N LYS A 339 21.42 24.95 -22.27
CA LYS A 339 22.28 25.08 -23.46
C LYS A 339 21.55 24.67 -24.74
N LEU A 340 20.81 23.56 -24.73
CA LEU A 340 20.03 23.07 -25.88
C LEU A 340 18.89 24.04 -26.28
N LEU A 341 18.29 24.73 -25.31
CA LEU A 341 17.17 25.65 -25.54
C LEU A 341 17.58 27.14 -25.60
N ALA A 342 18.87 27.46 -25.44
CA ALA A 342 19.35 28.83 -25.23
C ALA A 342 18.92 29.82 -26.32
N PHE A 343 18.95 29.40 -27.59
CA PHE A 343 18.47 30.22 -28.71
C PHE A 343 16.98 30.56 -28.58
N LYS A 344 16.13 29.55 -28.37
CA LYS A 344 14.67 29.74 -28.20
C LYS A 344 14.32 30.54 -26.95
N ILE A 345 15.08 30.37 -25.86
CA ILE A 345 14.98 31.20 -24.65
C ILE A 345 15.32 32.67 -24.97
N SER A 346 16.39 32.92 -25.73
CA SER A 346 16.83 34.27 -26.08
C SER A 346 15.85 35.03 -26.99
N MET A 347 15.09 34.32 -27.83
CA MET A 347 13.99 34.91 -28.62
C MET A 347 12.79 35.32 -27.74
N VAL A 348 12.58 34.64 -26.61
CA VAL A 348 11.34 34.76 -25.82
C VAL A 348 11.49 35.68 -24.61
N LEU A 349 12.71 35.83 -24.07
CA LEU A 349 12.98 36.75 -22.96
C LEU A 349 12.59 38.22 -23.25
N PRO A 350 12.93 38.84 -24.40
CA PRO A 350 12.61 40.24 -24.68
C PRO A 350 11.10 40.51 -24.75
N ASP A 351 10.35 39.63 -25.42
CA ASP A 351 8.88 39.70 -25.55
C ASP A 351 8.18 39.76 -24.18
N LEU A 352 8.72 39.06 -23.18
CA LEU A 352 8.11 38.93 -21.85
C LEU A 352 8.54 40.03 -20.85
N SER A 353 9.71 40.66 -21.02
CA SER A 353 10.01 41.92 -20.29
C SER A 353 8.94 42.98 -20.58
N LEU A 354 8.53 43.13 -21.85
CA LEU A 354 7.45 44.02 -22.28
C LEU A 354 6.05 43.61 -21.80
N ILE A 355 5.90 42.44 -21.16
CA ILE A 355 4.66 42.02 -20.47
C ILE A 355 4.78 42.29 -18.97
N THR A 356 5.99 42.23 -18.41
CA THR A 356 6.21 42.50 -16.98
C THR A 356 6.10 44.00 -16.66
N GLU A 357 6.56 44.87 -17.56
CA GLU A 357 6.40 46.33 -17.41
C GLU A 357 4.95 46.81 -17.58
N ARG A 358 4.10 46.03 -18.27
CA ARG A 358 2.66 46.30 -18.43
C ARG A 358 1.81 45.98 -17.20
N ASN A 359 2.40 45.45 -16.13
CA ASN A 359 1.75 45.20 -14.85
C ASN A 359 2.02 46.30 -13.80
N LYS A 360 2.31 47.54 -14.25
CA LYS A 360 2.22 48.74 -13.40
C LYS A 360 0.85 49.39 -13.64
N ASP A 361 0.17 49.71 -12.54
CA ASP A 361 -1.19 50.29 -12.54
C ASP A 361 -1.30 51.57 -13.38
N ASP A 362 -2.39 51.67 -14.14
CA ASP A 362 -3.21 52.88 -14.24
C ASP A 362 -4.65 52.49 -14.65
N GLY A 363 -5.65 53.27 -14.21
CA GLY A 363 -7.05 52.81 -14.12
C GLY A 363 -7.88 52.79 -15.42
N ASN A 364 -9.11 52.23 -15.31
CA ASN A 364 -10.13 52.03 -16.36
C ASN A 364 -9.79 50.97 -17.44
N ASP A 365 -9.79 49.69 -17.04
CA ASP A 365 -9.68 48.54 -17.94
C ASP A 365 -11.03 47.81 -18.16
N LEU A 366 -11.17 47.22 -19.36
CA LEU A 366 -12.33 46.56 -19.95
C LEU A 366 -12.86 45.38 -19.11
N TRP A 367 -11.98 44.71 -18.36
CA TRP A 367 -12.33 43.56 -17.52
C TRP A 367 -13.22 43.90 -16.31
N SER A 368 -13.39 45.18 -15.99
CA SER A 368 -14.43 45.66 -15.07
C SER A 368 -15.84 45.22 -15.50
N TYR A 369 -16.15 45.34 -16.79
CA TYR A 369 -17.46 45.00 -17.37
C TYR A 369 -17.75 43.49 -17.36
N HIS A 370 -16.72 42.66 -17.52
CA HIS A 370 -16.86 41.19 -17.55
C HIS A 370 -17.21 40.60 -16.17
N LYS A 371 -16.70 41.20 -15.08
CA LYS A 371 -16.98 40.77 -13.69
C LYS A 371 -18.44 41.02 -13.26
N GLN A 372 -19.15 41.93 -13.93
CA GLN A 372 -20.55 42.24 -13.63
C GLN A 372 -21.54 41.21 -14.23
N VAL A 373 -21.10 40.40 -15.20
CA VAL A 373 -21.95 39.41 -15.90
C VAL A 373 -21.91 38.03 -15.21
N THR A 374 -20.84 37.74 -14.47
CA THR A 374 -20.55 36.40 -13.93
C THR A 374 -21.08 36.15 -12.51
N SER A 375 -21.63 37.15 -11.82
CA SER A 375 -22.10 37.05 -10.42
C SER A 375 -23.50 36.44 -10.22
N ASN A 376 -24.26 36.18 -11.29
CA ASN A 376 -25.72 35.99 -11.18
C ASN A 376 -26.22 34.53 -11.27
N HIS A 377 -25.33 33.52 -11.23
CA HIS A 377 -25.73 32.11 -11.32
C HIS A 377 -25.01 31.17 -10.32
N SER A 378 -25.47 31.14 -9.07
CA SER A 378 -25.54 29.94 -8.21
C SER A 378 -26.18 30.27 -6.85
N ASN A 379 -27.18 29.50 -6.38
CA ASN A 379 -27.78 29.68 -5.05
C ASN A 379 -28.58 28.44 -4.57
N GLY A 380 -28.29 27.94 -3.35
CA GLY A 380 -28.99 26.84 -2.62
C GLY A 380 -28.70 25.40 -3.10
N ILE A 381 -28.99 24.29 -2.36
CA ILE A 381 -29.45 24.00 -0.97
C ILE A 381 -29.41 22.45 -0.76
N ALA A 382 -29.46 21.80 0.42
CA ALA A 382 -28.76 21.91 1.72
C ALA A 382 -29.14 20.72 2.68
N SER A 383 -28.25 20.25 3.58
CA SER A 383 -28.49 19.25 4.69
C SER A 383 -28.90 17.80 4.26
N ILE A 384 -29.03 16.72 5.07
CA ILE A 384 -29.29 16.43 6.52
C ILE A 384 -28.50 15.14 6.98
N ALA A 385 -28.42 14.82 8.29
CA ALA A 385 -27.86 13.57 8.90
C ALA A 385 -28.63 13.16 10.20
N SER A 386 -28.35 12.14 11.05
CA SER A 386 -27.21 11.20 11.29
C SER A 386 -27.58 10.01 12.24
N SER A 387 -26.65 9.07 12.52
CA SER A 387 -26.57 8.16 13.72
C SER A 387 -27.52 6.93 13.80
N ASN A 388 -27.31 5.83 14.59
CA ASN A 388 -26.16 5.35 15.38
C ASN A 388 -26.24 3.84 15.82
N SER A 389 -25.08 3.21 16.14
CA SER A 389 -24.88 2.09 17.12
C SER A 389 -25.43 0.66 16.79
N ASN A 390 -24.92 -0.47 17.32
CA ASN A 390 -23.68 -0.74 18.07
C ASN A 390 -23.18 -2.21 18.01
N MET A 391 -21.96 -2.45 18.52
CA MET A 391 -21.21 -3.73 18.65
C MET A 391 -20.45 -4.20 17.39
N GLU A 392 -19.18 -4.58 17.58
CA GLU A 392 -18.19 -4.64 16.49
C GLU A 392 -18.01 -6.04 15.88
N LEU A 393 -18.25 -6.13 14.57
CA LEU A 393 -18.16 -7.35 13.77
C LEU A 393 -16.73 -7.94 13.71
N GLU A 394 -15.71 -7.10 13.88
CA GLU A 394 -14.31 -7.49 13.67
C GLU A 394 -13.78 -8.40 14.76
N LEU A 395 -14.26 -8.24 16.01
CA LEU A 395 -13.95 -9.17 17.10
C LEU A 395 -14.51 -10.58 16.86
N ARG A 396 -15.50 -10.73 15.97
CA ARG A 396 -15.98 -12.04 15.49
C ARG A 396 -15.17 -12.51 14.28
N GLN A 397 -14.99 -11.65 13.28
CA GLN A 397 -14.27 -12.02 12.04
C GLN A 397 -12.79 -12.36 12.27
N TYR A 398 -12.14 -11.80 13.30
CA TYR A 398 -10.77 -12.15 13.68
C TYR A 398 -10.64 -13.59 14.22
N LEU A 399 -11.67 -14.11 14.90
CA LEU A 399 -11.65 -15.42 15.55
C LEU A 399 -11.85 -16.60 14.58
N ASP A 400 -12.39 -16.35 13.39
CA ASP A 400 -12.70 -17.37 12.37
C ASP A 400 -11.61 -17.53 11.28
N LEU A 401 -10.45 -16.87 11.44
CA LEU A 401 -9.33 -16.96 10.47
C LEU A 401 -8.42 -18.17 10.74
N PRO A 402 -7.97 -18.90 9.68
CA PRO A 402 -7.07 -20.04 9.85
C PRO A 402 -5.67 -19.59 10.29
N LEU A 403 -5.15 -20.23 11.35
CA LEU A 403 -3.83 -19.93 11.91
C LEU A 403 -2.71 -20.44 10.99
N VAL A 404 -1.77 -19.55 10.66
CA VAL A 404 -0.56 -19.84 9.86
C VAL A 404 0.65 -19.96 10.80
N ASN A 405 1.60 -20.84 10.47
CA ASN A 405 2.80 -21.03 11.29
C ASN A 405 3.75 -19.82 11.22
N ILE A 406 4.55 -19.64 12.26
CA ILE A 406 5.29 -18.41 12.57
C ILE A 406 6.62 -18.25 11.82
N ASP A 407 7.10 -19.31 11.17
CA ASP A 407 8.48 -19.46 10.69
C ASP A 407 8.70 -19.11 9.21
N GLU A 408 7.62 -18.82 8.45
CA GLU A 408 7.69 -18.51 7.02
C GLU A 408 8.00 -17.02 6.74
N ASN A 409 8.32 -16.71 5.48
CA ASN A 409 8.69 -15.36 5.06
C ASN A 409 7.50 -14.40 5.13
N VAL A 410 7.56 -13.48 6.10
CA VAL A 410 6.48 -12.53 6.42
C VAL A 410 6.05 -11.63 5.24
N LEU A 411 6.90 -11.42 4.23
CA LEU A 411 6.51 -10.69 3.03
C LEU A 411 5.72 -11.55 2.03
N GLU A 412 5.99 -12.86 1.93
CA GLU A 412 5.24 -13.80 1.06
C GLU A 412 3.83 -14.11 1.61
N VAL A 413 3.60 -13.89 2.91
CA VAL A 413 2.26 -13.90 3.53
C VAL A 413 1.31 -12.83 2.92
N TRP A 414 1.85 -11.83 2.22
CA TRP A 414 1.05 -10.87 1.45
C TRP A 414 0.65 -11.37 0.06
N GLU A 415 1.44 -12.25 -0.56
CA GLU A 415 1.27 -12.67 -1.96
C GLU A 415 0.51 -14.01 -2.11
N THR A 416 0.13 -14.65 -0.99
CA THR A 416 -0.43 -16.02 -0.94
C THR A 416 -1.94 -16.10 -0.62
N PHE A 417 -2.67 -14.97 -0.56
CA PHE A 417 -4.09 -14.91 -0.09
C PHE A 417 -5.07 -14.15 -1.02
#